data_AF-A0A0F9PA40-F1
#
_entry.id   AF-A0A0F9PA40-F1
#
_cell.length_a   1.000
_cell.length_b   1.000
_cell.length_c   1.000
_cell.angle_alpha   90.00
_cell.angle_beta   90.00
_cell.angle_gamma   90.00
#
_symmetry.space_group_name_H-M   'P 1'
#
loop_
_entity.id
_entity.type
_entity.pdbx_description
1 polymer ?
#
loop_
_entity_poly.entity_id
_entity_poly.type
_entity_poly.pdbx_seq_one_letter_code
_entity_poly.pdbx_strand_id
1 'polypeptide(L)'
;MKKILLALLLGMFLISLVSAEIQTLGTFPQGEEINLIQTCANCTFNNITSVIGSDSQQIIGNFPMTKTGSVYNFTLTSGNTTQLGEYIVNGIGDLDGVDTVWNYNLFVTPNGQNFTTGKAISYIGFIIILLFSFLLTLYGAYKVRWKHLRNDENKIITINDFRYVKVFLFAIAYSELMFLFGLSYKFFREANIEGFPEFFNFIYQLFLNLMYPLIVFLIIVVFVIWINNKKLSKNLNLGLDR
;
A
#
# COMPACT_ATOMS: atom_id res chain seq x y z
N MET A 1 -17.90 -8.24 -43.74
CA MET A 1 -18.48 -8.19 -42.38
C MET A 1 -17.42 -8.20 -41.26
N LYS A 2 -16.49 -9.16 -41.18
CA LYS A 2 -15.48 -9.22 -40.09
C LYS A 2 -14.61 -7.95 -39.92
N LYS A 3 -14.24 -7.27 -41.02
CA LYS A 3 -13.43 -6.04 -40.98
C LYS A 3 -14.19 -4.81 -40.48
N ILE A 4 -15.50 -4.75 -40.75
CA ILE A 4 -16.36 -3.66 -40.25
C ILE A 4 -16.60 -3.84 -38.75
N LEU A 5 -16.76 -5.08 -38.27
CA LEU A 5 -16.88 -5.36 -36.84
C LEU A 5 -15.60 -5.00 -36.07
N LEU A 6 -14.41 -5.26 -36.65
CA LEU A 6 -13.12 -4.86 -36.06
C LEU A 6 -12.96 -3.34 -36.02
N ALA A 7 -13.32 -2.63 -37.10
CA ALA A 7 -13.26 -1.17 -37.16
C ALA A 7 -14.24 -0.52 -36.18
N LEU A 8 -15.42 -1.12 -35.99
CA LEU A 8 -16.42 -0.64 -35.02
C LEU A 8 -15.97 -0.92 -33.58
N LEU A 9 -15.36 -2.08 -33.32
CA LEU A 9 -14.76 -2.40 -32.03
C LEU A 9 -13.60 -1.44 -31.69
N LEU A 10 -12.75 -1.11 -32.67
CA LEU A 10 -11.64 -0.17 -32.50
C LEU A 10 -12.14 1.29 -32.37
N GLY A 11 -13.20 1.65 -33.09
CA GLY A 11 -13.80 2.98 -33.04
C GLY A 11 -14.46 3.30 -31.70
N MET A 12 -15.03 2.31 -31.01
CA MET A 12 -15.63 2.50 -29.68
C MET A 12 -14.59 2.88 -28.61
N PHE A 13 -13.32 2.52 -28.78
CA PHE A 13 -12.24 2.93 -27.87
C PHE A 13 -11.70 4.34 -28.14
N LEU A 14 -12.04 4.95 -29.28
CA LEU A 14 -11.51 6.27 -29.66
C LEU A 14 -12.44 7.44 -29.26
N ILE A 15 -13.70 7.16 -28.90
CA ILE A 15 -14.67 8.20 -28.49
C ILE A 15 -14.50 8.60 -27.02
N SER A 16 -13.79 7.81 -26.21
CA SER A 16 -13.63 8.04 -24.76
C SER A 16 -12.62 9.13 -24.38
N LEU A 17 -12.01 9.82 -25.34
CA LEU A 17 -10.92 10.78 -25.06
C LEU A 17 -11.36 12.25 -25.04
N VAL A 18 -12.64 12.56 -25.24
CA VAL A 18 -13.16 13.93 -25.01
C VAL A 18 -13.66 14.02 -23.57
N SER A 19 -12.74 13.93 -22.59
CA SER A 19 -13.05 14.35 -21.23
C SER A 19 -12.85 15.85 -21.13
N ALA A 20 -13.86 16.57 -20.67
CA ALA A 20 -13.66 17.93 -20.17
C ALA A 20 -12.66 17.84 -19.01
N GLU A 21 -11.46 18.38 -19.19
CA GLU A 21 -10.46 18.43 -18.12
C GLU A 21 -10.96 19.43 -17.08
N ILE A 22 -11.54 18.92 -16.00
CA ILE A 22 -11.75 19.69 -14.78
C ILE A 22 -10.34 20.02 -14.28
N GLN A 23 -10.07 21.31 -14.08
CA GLN A 23 -8.80 21.72 -13.48
C GLN A 23 -8.71 21.09 -12.09
N THR A 24 -7.58 20.44 -11.81
CA THR A 24 -7.31 19.85 -10.50
C THR A 24 -6.20 20.62 -9.82
N LEU A 25 -6.46 21.10 -8.61
CA LEU A 25 -5.45 21.81 -7.82
C LEU A 25 -4.38 20.85 -7.28
N GLY A 26 -4.72 19.57 -7.14
CA GLY A 26 -3.83 18.51 -6.68
C GLY A 26 -4.38 17.74 -5.48
N THR A 27 -3.46 17.09 -4.77
CA THR A 27 -3.76 16.24 -3.61
C THR A 27 -3.10 16.79 -2.37
N PHE A 28 -3.86 16.86 -1.30
CA PHE A 28 -3.46 17.47 -0.04
C PHE A 28 -3.67 16.51 1.13
N PRO A 29 -2.80 16.56 2.15
CA PRO A 29 -2.96 15.74 3.34
C PRO A 29 -4.16 16.22 4.19
N GLN A 30 -4.81 15.26 4.82
CA GLN A 30 -5.91 15.49 5.76
C GLN A 30 -5.46 16.37 6.94
N GLY A 31 -6.28 17.34 7.31
CA GLY A 31 -6.03 18.20 8.47
C GLY A 31 -4.93 19.24 8.27
N GLU A 32 -4.46 19.47 7.04
CA GLU A 32 -3.58 20.60 6.72
C GLU A 32 -4.36 21.74 6.06
N GLU A 33 -3.76 22.94 6.12
CA GLU A 33 -4.30 24.12 5.46
C GLU A 33 -4.01 24.08 3.96
N ILE A 34 -5.00 24.43 3.15
CA ILE A 34 -4.88 24.40 1.68
C ILE A 34 -5.09 25.80 1.13
N ASN A 35 -4.11 26.32 0.39
CA ASN A 35 -4.23 27.62 -0.27
C ASN A 35 -4.97 27.46 -1.60
N LEU A 36 -6.18 28.02 -1.65
CA LEU A 36 -7.02 28.13 -2.84
C LEU A 36 -6.59 29.39 -3.58
N ILE A 37 -5.91 29.22 -4.71
CA ILE A 37 -5.34 30.32 -5.48
C ILE A 37 -6.06 30.42 -6.83
N GLN A 38 -6.38 31.64 -7.22
CA GLN A 38 -6.88 31.98 -8.54
C GLN A 38 -6.11 33.18 -9.11
N THR A 39 -5.91 33.20 -10.42
CA THR A 39 -5.24 34.29 -11.11
C THR A 39 -6.17 34.95 -12.10
N CYS A 40 -6.36 36.26 -11.97
CA CYS A 40 -7.11 37.05 -12.94
C CYS A 40 -6.51 38.46 -13.04
N ALA A 41 -6.06 38.84 -14.23
CA ALA A 41 -5.42 40.13 -14.47
C ALA A 41 -6.41 41.29 -14.43
N ASN A 42 -7.58 41.11 -15.05
CA ASN A 42 -8.60 42.15 -15.25
C ASN A 42 -9.86 41.95 -14.40
N CYS A 43 -9.76 41.22 -13.28
CA CYS A 43 -10.86 41.11 -12.33
C CYS A 43 -10.75 42.20 -11.26
N THR A 44 -11.89 42.70 -10.80
CA THR A 44 -12.00 43.52 -9.59
C THR A 44 -12.10 42.60 -8.38
N PHE A 45 -12.92 41.54 -8.45
CA PHE A 45 -13.11 40.53 -7.41
C PHE A 45 -12.95 39.11 -7.95
N ASN A 46 -12.65 38.20 -7.04
CA ASN A 46 -12.76 36.77 -7.29
C ASN A 46 -13.15 36.12 -5.96
N ASN A 47 -14.33 35.52 -5.92
CA ASN A 47 -14.94 35.05 -4.69
C ASN A 47 -15.28 33.57 -4.81
N ILE A 48 -15.09 32.84 -3.71
CA ILE A 48 -15.55 31.47 -3.58
C ILE A 48 -17.05 31.52 -3.33
N THR A 49 -17.84 30.87 -4.17
CA THR A 49 -19.29 30.74 -3.96
C THR A 49 -19.62 29.54 -3.08
N SER A 50 -18.93 28.42 -3.29
CA SER A 50 -19.06 27.25 -2.43
C SER A 50 -17.81 26.38 -2.42
N VAL A 51 -17.54 25.76 -1.28
CA VAL A 51 -16.67 24.58 -1.17
C VAL A 51 -17.52 23.42 -0.71
N ILE A 52 -17.64 22.41 -1.57
CA ILE A 52 -18.43 21.20 -1.30
C ILE A 52 -17.46 20.09 -0.90
N GLY A 53 -17.66 19.51 0.28
CA GLY A 53 -16.88 18.40 0.80
C GLY A 53 -17.19 17.08 0.10
N SER A 54 -16.45 16.03 0.45
CA SER A 54 -16.63 14.70 -0.12
C SER A 54 -17.95 14.04 0.27
N ASP A 55 -18.58 14.49 1.36
CA ASP A 55 -19.93 14.12 1.78
C ASP A 55 -21.04 14.91 1.08
N SER A 56 -20.70 15.72 0.07
CA SER A 56 -21.60 16.65 -0.64
C SER A 56 -22.20 17.76 0.25
N GLN A 57 -21.68 17.99 1.46
CA GLN A 57 -22.06 19.12 2.29
C GLN A 57 -21.27 20.37 1.92
N GLN A 58 -21.92 21.52 2.01
CA GLN A 58 -21.25 22.80 1.81
C GLN A 58 -20.49 23.18 3.09
N ILE A 59 -19.17 23.26 2.99
CA ILE A 59 -18.27 23.60 4.11
C ILE A 59 -18.07 25.11 4.21
N ILE A 60 -17.90 25.76 3.05
CA ILE A 60 -17.76 27.22 2.94
C ILE A 60 -18.80 27.73 1.94
N GLY A 61 -19.44 28.84 2.26
CA GLY A 61 -20.34 29.56 1.36
C GLY A 61 -19.95 31.03 1.22
N ASN A 62 -20.01 31.55 0.00
CA ASN A 62 -19.84 32.95 -0.36
C ASN A 62 -18.76 33.68 0.45
N PHE A 63 -17.49 33.43 0.11
CA PHE A 63 -16.35 34.03 0.77
C PHE A 63 -15.50 34.86 -0.19
N PRO A 64 -15.19 36.14 0.14
CA PRO A 64 -14.34 36.96 -0.71
C PRO A 64 -12.87 36.57 -0.59
N MET A 65 -12.18 36.35 -1.71
CA MET A 65 -10.75 36.04 -1.67
C MET A 65 -9.93 37.32 -1.46
N THR A 66 -8.74 37.18 -0.86
CA THR A 66 -7.82 38.30 -0.66
C THR A 66 -7.02 38.55 -1.93
N LYS A 67 -7.14 39.77 -2.49
CA LYS A 67 -6.43 40.19 -3.71
C LYS A 67 -5.01 40.70 -3.40
N THR A 68 -4.01 40.15 -4.08
CA THR A 68 -2.63 40.64 -4.10
C THR A 68 -2.14 40.72 -5.54
N GLY A 69 -2.21 41.90 -6.16
CA GLY A 69 -1.96 42.07 -7.59
C GLY A 69 -3.03 41.36 -8.44
N SER A 70 -2.60 40.45 -9.31
CA SER A 70 -3.50 39.61 -10.13
C SER A 70 -3.80 38.24 -9.48
N VAL A 71 -3.36 38.02 -8.25
CA VAL A 71 -3.55 36.76 -7.51
C VAL A 71 -4.61 36.96 -6.43
N TYR A 72 -5.54 36.02 -6.36
CA TYR A 72 -6.60 35.94 -5.36
C TYR A 72 -6.38 34.68 -4.55
N ASN A 73 -6.28 34.81 -3.22
CA ASN A 73 -5.99 33.69 -2.32
C ASN A 73 -7.07 33.57 -1.24
N PHE A 74 -7.39 32.33 -0.89
CA PHE A 74 -8.16 31.95 0.29
C PHE A 74 -7.56 30.69 0.90
N THR A 75 -7.36 30.67 2.21
CA THR A 75 -6.82 29.51 2.91
C THR A 75 -7.96 28.69 3.50
N LEU A 76 -8.12 27.47 3.02
CA LEU A 76 -8.99 26.47 3.62
C LEU A 76 -8.31 25.94 4.88
N THR A 77 -8.91 26.18 6.05
CA THR A 77 -8.34 25.76 7.35
C THR A 77 -8.39 24.25 7.54
N SER A 78 -7.52 23.72 8.40
CA SER A 78 -7.44 22.29 8.76
C SER A 78 -8.77 21.65 9.20
N GLY A 79 -9.65 22.41 9.86
CA GLY A 79 -10.97 21.93 10.27
C GLY A 79 -11.90 21.57 9.10
N ASN A 80 -11.66 22.15 7.92
CA ASN A 80 -12.46 21.93 6.71
C ASN A 80 -11.95 20.73 5.89
N THR A 81 -10.73 20.25 6.16
CA THR A 81 -10.06 19.16 5.45
C THR A 81 -10.05 17.87 6.29
N THR A 82 -11.06 17.69 7.15
CA THR A 82 -11.20 16.53 8.03
C THR A 82 -11.77 15.31 7.33
N GLN A 83 -12.55 15.48 6.27
CA GLN A 83 -13.07 14.37 5.49
C GLN A 83 -12.12 14.02 4.33
N LEU A 84 -12.01 12.73 4.04
CA LEU A 84 -11.21 12.24 2.93
C LEU A 84 -12.06 12.22 1.65
N GLY A 85 -11.44 12.51 0.51
CA GLY A 85 -12.07 12.41 -0.80
C GLY A 85 -11.94 13.67 -1.65
N GLU A 86 -12.82 13.77 -2.63
CA GLU A 86 -12.85 14.90 -3.57
C GLU A 86 -13.62 16.08 -2.97
N TYR A 87 -13.05 17.26 -3.14
CA TYR A 87 -13.65 18.53 -2.78
C TYR A 87 -13.84 19.35 -4.05
N ILE A 88 -15.00 19.97 -4.18
CA ILE A 88 -15.32 20.84 -5.33
C ILE A 88 -15.32 22.28 -4.85
N VAL A 89 -14.48 23.10 -5.47
CA VAL A 89 -14.41 24.54 -5.21
C VAL A 89 -15.06 25.26 -6.38
N ASN A 90 -16.10 26.04 -6.08
CA ASN A 90 -16.80 26.87 -7.04
C ASN A 90 -16.56 28.34 -6.69
N GLY A 91 -16.45 29.17 -7.72
CA GLY A 91 -16.36 30.60 -7.53
C GLY A 91 -16.76 31.41 -8.75
N ILE A 92 -16.80 32.72 -8.55
CA ILE A 92 -17.16 33.71 -9.55
C ILE A 92 -16.16 34.85 -9.45
N GLY A 93 -15.61 35.26 -10.59
CA GLY A 93 -14.86 36.51 -10.74
C GLY A 93 -15.44 37.35 -11.87
N ASP A 94 -15.11 38.62 -11.90
CA ASP A 94 -15.57 39.60 -12.89
C ASP A 94 -14.52 39.83 -13.99
N LEU A 95 -14.28 38.83 -14.82
CA LEU A 95 -13.32 38.95 -15.92
C LEU A 95 -13.79 40.03 -16.90
N ASP A 96 -13.00 41.11 -17.02
CA ASP A 96 -13.33 42.27 -17.85
C ASP A 96 -14.71 42.89 -17.50
N GLY A 97 -15.10 42.81 -16.23
CA GLY A 97 -16.39 43.30 -15.74
C GLY A 97 -17.58 42.38 -16.02
N VAL A 98 -17.35 41.15 -16.49
CA VAL A 98 -18.38 40.13 -16.72
C VAL A 98 -18.20 38.97 -15.75
N ASP A 99 -19.29 38.64 -15.04
CA ASP A 99 -19.33 37.49 -14.14
C ASP A 99 -18.98 36.20 -14.89
N THR A 100 -17.86 35.63 -14.51
CA THR A 100 -17.29 34.41 -15.08
C THR A 100 -17.17 33.37 -13.96
N VAL A 101 -17.90 32.27 -14.13
CA VAL A 101 -17.87 31.13 -13.20
C VAL A 101 -16.63 30.30 -13.47
N TRP A 102 -16.01 29.83 -12.39
CA TRP A 102 -14.94 28.85 -12.45
C TRP A 102 -15.17 27.75 -11.40
N ASN A 103 -14.63 26.58 -11.68
CA ASN A 103 -14.59 25.48 -10.73
C ASN A 103 -13.30 24.67 -10.91
N TYR A 104 -12.86 24.07 -9.82
CA TYR A 104 -11.82 23.06 -9.83
C TYR A 104 -12.04 22.07 -8.69
N ASN A 105 -11.40 20.92 -8.79
CA ASN A 105 -11.41 19.93 -7.73
C ASN A 105 -10.05 19.84 -7.02
N LEU A 106 -10.08 19.36 -5.79
CA LEU A 106 -8.90 18.97 -5.04
C LEU A 106 -9.21 17.66 -4.30
N PHE A 107 -8.17 16.88 -4.00
CA PHE A 107 -8.32 15.62 -3.28
C PHE A 107 -7.66 15.72 -1.91
N VAL A 108 -8.41 15.40 -0.86
CA VAL A 108 -7.86 15.25 0.50
C VAL A 108 -7.64 13.77 0.76
N THR A 109 -6.39 13.38 0.98
CA THR A 109 -6.00 12.00 1.27
C THR A 109 -5.24 11.91 2.60
N PRO A 110 -5.13 10.72 3.23
CA PRO A 110 -4.46 10.60 4.53
C PRO A 110 -3.01 11.11 4.58
N ASN A 111 -2.34 11.20 3.43
CA ASN A 111 -0.92 11.55 3.33
C ASN A 111 -0.61 12.55 2.20
N GLY A 112 -1.62 13.15 1.58
CA GLY A 112 -1.44 14.09 0.46
C GLY A 112 -0.91 13.46 -0.83
N GLN A 113 -1.01 12.14 -0.97
CA GLN A 113 -0.62 11.46 -2.19
C GLN A 113 -1.83 10.83 -2.87
N ASN A 114 -1.87 10.89 -4.20
CA ASN A 114 -2.85 10.16 -4.99
C ASN A 114 -2.53 8.66 -4.99
N PHE A 115 -3.55 7.87 -4.66
CA PHE A 115 -3.54 6.42 -4.86
C PHE A 115 -3.96 6.12 -6.30
N THR A 116 -2.98 6.16 -7.20
CA THR A 116 -3.22 5.94 -8.63
C THR A 116 -3.46 4.46 -8.92
N THR A 117 -4.17 4.17 -10.02
CA THR A 117 -4.37 2.79 -10.50
C THR A 117 -3.05 2.04 -10.67
N GLY A 118 -1.98 2.72 -11.11
CA GLY A 118 -0.64 2.14 -11.23
C GLY A 118 -0.04 1.72 -9.89
N LYS A 119 -0.22 2.52 -8.83
CA LYS A 119 0.19 2.15 -7.46
C LYS A 119 -0.61 0.94 -6.96
N ALA A 120 -1.93 0.94 -7.16
CA ALA A 120 -2.81 -0.16 -6.77
C ALA A 120 -2.40 -1.49 -7.44
N ILE A 121 -2.19 -1.47 -8.76
CA ILE A 121 -1.68 -2.63 -9.52
C ILE A 121 -0.33 -3.09 -8.99
N SER A 122 0.58 -2.16 -8.69
CA SER A 122 1.91 -2.49 -8.16
C SER A 122 1.80 -3.18 -6.80
N TYR A 123 1.00 -2.66 -5.86
CA TYR A 123 0.77 -3.30 -4.57
C TYR A 123 0.18 -4.71 -4.71
N ILE A 124 -0.86 -4.88 -5.52
CA ILE A 124 -1.48 -6.18 -5.77
C ILE A 124 -0.46 -7.16 -6.36
N GLY A 125 0.33 -6.71 -7.35
CA GLY A 125 1.40 -7.50 -7.95
C GLY A 125 2.45 -7.96 -6.92
N PHE A 126 2.93 -7.06 -6.07
CA PHE A 126 3.87 -7.39 -5.00
C PHE A 126 3.28 -8.36 -3.98
N ILE A 127 2.02 -8.20 -3.59
CA ILE A 127 1.32 -9.12 -2.66
C ILE A 127 1.22 -10.53 -3.28
N ILE A 128 0.87 -10.64 -4.57
CA ILE A 128 0.79 -11.93 -5.26
C ILE A 128 2.16 -12.61 -5.34
N ILE A 129 3.22 -11.88 -5.69
CA ILE A 129 4.59 -12.41 -5.76
C ILE A 129 5.05 -12.88 -4.38
N LEU A 130 4.83 -12.08 -3.33
CA LEU A 130 5.18 -12.45 -1.96
C LEU A 130 4.37 -13.65 -1.45
N LEU A 131 3.07 -13.71 -1.75
CA LEU A 131 2.24 -14.85 -1.40
C LEU A 131 2.74 -16.13 -2.10
N PHE A 132 3.09 -16.04 -3.39
CA PHE A 132 3.66 -17.17 -4.11
C PHE A 132 5.02 -17.60 -3.54
N SER A 133 5.91 -16.64 -3.25
CA SER A 133 7.21 -16.90 -2.60
C SER A 133 7.02 -17.58 -1.24
N PHE A 134 6.13 -17.05 -0.41
CA PHE A 134 5.76 -17.62 0.89
C PHE A 134 5.29 -19.08 0.77
N LEU A 135 4.37 -19.37 -0.16
CA LEU A 135 3.89 -20.74 -0.38
C LEU A 135 4.99 -21.69 -0.87
N LEU A 136 5.89 -21.21 -1.73
CA LEU A 136 7.03 -21.98 -2.22
C LEU A 136 8.04 -22.25 -1.09
N THR A 137 8.35 -21.26 -0.26
CA THR A 137 9.21 -21.39 0.92
C THR A 137 8.60 -22.38 1.92
N LEU A 138 7.29 -22.29 2.19
CA LEU A 138 6.58 -23.21 3.07
C LEU A 138 6.59 -24.65 2.52
N TYR A 139 6.34 -24.82 1.22
CA TYR A 139 6.41 -26.10 0.54
C TYR A 139 7.83 -26.70 0.62
N GLY A 140 8.86 -25.87 0.39
CA GLY A 140 10.26 -26.25 0.55
C GLY A 140 10.58 -26.69 1.98
N ALA A 141 10.19 -25.89 2.98
CA ALA A 141 10.37 -26.21 4.39
C ALA A 141 9.68 -27.53 4.78
N TYR A 142 8.45 -27.76 4.28
CA TYR A 142 7.72 -29.00 4.52
C TYR A 142 8.42 -30.21 3.90
N LYS A 143 8.80 -30.11 2.61
CA LYS A 143 9.42 -31.20 1.84
C LYS A 143 10.79 -31.62 2.37
N VAL A 144 11.55 -30.69 2.95
CA VAL A 144 12.85 -31.01 3.55
C VAL A 144 12.67 -32.01 4.71
N ARG A 145 13.34 -33.15 4.62
CA ARG A 145 13.27 -34.21 5.62
C ARG A 145 13.97 -33.78 6.91
N TRP A 146 13.31 -33.98 8.04
CA TRP A 146 13.89 -33.72 9.36
C TRP A 146 14.75 -34.89 9.88
N LYS A 147 14.39 -36.12 9.53
CA LYS A 147 15.06 -37.31 10.07
C LYS A 147 16.39 -37.59 9.34
N HIS A 148 17.30 -38.26 10.05
CA HIS A 148 18.51 -38.85 9.48
C HIS A 148 18.16 -40.01 8.53
N LEU A 149 19.04 -40.30 7.58
CA LEU A 149 18.92 -41.50 6.75
C LEU A 149 19.25 -42.74 7.61
N ARG A 150 18.37 -43.74 7.56
CA ARG A 150 18.51 -44.99 8.31
C ARG A 150 18.43 -46.20 7.37
N ASN A 151 19.12 -47.28 7.73
CA ASN A 151 19.01 -48.57 7.04
C ASN A 151 17.78 -49.36 7.53
N ASP A 152 17.59 -50.56 6.99
CA ASP A 152 16.48 -51.46 7.36
C ASP A 152 16.57 -51.93 8.83
N GLU A 153 17.77 -51.95 9.41
CA GLU A 153 18.02 -52.21 10.84
C GLU A 153 17.78 -50.97 11.72
N ASN A 154 17.26 -49.87 11.15
CA ASN A 154 16.98 -48.61 11.84
C ASN A 154 18.22 -47.88 12.40
N LYS A 155 19.42 -48.27 11.94
CA LYS A 155 20.70 -47.63 12.27
C LYS A 155 20.96 -46.44 11.36
N ILE A 156 21.63 -45.41 11.87
CA ILE A 156 21.85 -44.16 11.15
C ILE A 156 23.04 -44.31 10.20
N ILE A 157 22.79 -44.17 8.89
CA ILE A 157 23.83 -44.27 7.86
C ILE A 157 24.54 -42.92 7.67
N THR A 158 23.75 -41.84 7.59
CA THR A 158 24.25 -40.50 7.24
C THR A 158 23.55 -39.42 8.06
N ILE A 159 24.34 -38.43 8.49
CA ILE A 159 23.82 -37.23 9.15
C ILE A 159 23.12 -36.35 8.12
N ASN A 160 21.87 -36.00 8.38
CA ASN A 160 21.12 -35.10 7.51
C ASN A 160 21.32 -33.65 7.97
N ASP A 161 22.11 -32.89 7.22
CA ASP A 161 22.38 -31.47 7.47
C ASP A 161 21.27 -30.55 6.92
N PHE A 162 20.34 -31.05 6.11
CA PHE A 162 19.22 -30.25 5.62
C PHE A 162 18.25 -29.79 6.72
N ARG A 163 18.40 -30.28 7.96
CA ARG A 163 17.66 -29.73 9.12
C ARG A 163 17.91 -28.25 9.35
N TYR A 164 19.15 -27.77 9.18
CA TYR A 164 19.44 -26.34 9.32
C TYR A 164 18.73 -25.53 8.23
N VAL A 165 18.74 -26.05 6.99
CA VAL A 165 18.02 -25.45 5.87
C VAL A 165 16.52 -25.40 6.16
N LYS A 166 15.94 -26.44 6.76
CA LYS A 166 14.52 -26.44 7.15
C LYS A 166 14.19 -25.35 8.18
N VAL A 167 15.00 -25.22 9.24
CA VAL A 167 14.83 -24.16 10.25
C VAL A 167 14.96 -22.78 9.62
N PHE A 168 15.95 -22.60 8.75
CA PHE A 168 16.15 -21.36 8.00
C PHE A 168 14.98 -21.02 7.07
N LEU A 169 14.45 -21.99 6.33
CA LEU A 169 13.28 -21.80 5.47
C LEU A 169 12.04 -21.39 6.28
N PHE A 170 11.81 -21.95 7.46
CA PHE A 170 10.72 -21.48 8.33
C PHE A 170 10.93 -20.05 8.84
N ALA A 171 12.18 -19.65 9.12
CA ALA A 171 12.49 -18.27 9.48
C ALA A 171 12.24 -17.29 8.32
N ILE A 172 12.58 -17.68 7.09
CA ILE A 172 12.24 -16.91 5.88
C ILE A 172 10.72 -16.84 5.71
N ALA A 173 10.01 -17.96 5.80
CA ALA A 173 8.56 -17.99 5.63
C ALA A 173 7.85 -17.08 6.66
N TYR A 174 8.34 -17.04 7.91
CA TYR A 174 7.85 -16.12 8.92
C TYR A 174 8.07 -14.65 8.54
N SER A 175 9.26 -14.34 8.03
CA SER A 175 9.60 -12.98 7.57
C SER A 175 8.72 -12.56 6.38
N GLU A 176 8.55 -13.43 5.38
CA GLU A 176 7.67 -13.20 4.23
C GLU A 176 6.21 -12.97 4.66
N LEU A 177 5.71 -13.78 5.60
CA LEU A 177 4.37 -13.61 6.16
C LEU A 177 4.20 -12.24 6.83
N MET A 178 5.19 -11.82 7.65
CA MET A 178 5.20 -10.51 8.28
C MET A 178 5.18 -9.38 7.23
N PHE A 179 5.98 -9.48 6.16
CA PHE A 179 5.96 -8.51 5.05
C PHE A 179 4.61 -8.47 4.34
N LEU A 180 3.96 -9.62 4.16
CA LEU A 180 2.64 -9.70 3.53
C LEU A 180 1.59 -8.93 4.33
N PHE A 181 1.55 -9.10 5.66
CA PHE A 181 0.68 -8.32 6.53
C PHE A 181 1.03 -6.81 6.54
N GLY A 182 2.31 -6.45 6.58
CA GLY A 182 2.75 -5.05 6.54
C GLY A 182 2.39 -4.34 5.22
N LEU A 183 2.56 -5.00 4.08
CA LEU A 183 2.15 -4.45 2.79
C LEU A 183 0.63 -4.38 2.64
N SER A 184 -0.08 -5.38 3.15
CA SER A 184 -1.55 -5.36 3.15
C SER A 184 -2.07 -4.20 3.98
N TYR A 185 -1.52 -3.96 5.19
CA TYR A 185 -1.83 -2.78 5.99
C TYR A 185 -1.66 -1.48 5.19
N LYS A 186 -0.51 -1.31 4.53
CA LYS A 186 -0.22 -0.11 3.76
C LYS A 186 -1.19 0.05 2.58
N PHE A 187 -1.46 -1.03 1.86
CA PHE A 187 -2.40 -1.05 0.73
C PHE A 187 -3.81 -0.63 1.17
N PHE A 188 -4.37 -1.28 2.20
CA PHE A 188 -5.72 -0.97 2.66
C PHE A 188 -5.84 0.44 3.23
N ARG A 189 -4.78 0.94 3.89
CA ARG A 189 -4.74 2.31 4.41
C ARG A 189 -4.75 3.34 3.28
N GLU A 190 -3.95 3.12 2.23
CA GLU A 190 -3.94 4.01 1.06
C GLU A 190 -5.22 3.92 0.23
N ALA A 191 -5.86 2.74 0.18
CA ALA A 191 -7.16 2.54 -0.46
C ALA A 191 -8.34 3.11 0.35
N ASN A 192 -8.09 3.64 1.55
CA ASN A 192 -9.11 4.18 2.46
C ASN A 192 -10.27 3.20 2.73
N ILE A 193 -9.95 1.91 2.87
CA ILE A 193 -10.96 0.89 3.20
C ILE A 193 -11.02 0.78 4.72
N GLU A 194 -12.12 1.20 5.33
CA GLU A 194 -12.27 1.22 6.79
C GLU A 194 -12.15 -0.19 7.43
N GLY A 195 -11.54 -0.27 8.62
CA GLY A 195 -11.46 -1.48 9.47
C GLY A 195 -10.37 -2.48 9.07
N PHE A 196 -10.07 -2.61 7.78
CA PHE A 196 -9.01 -3.50 7.30
C PHE A 196 -7.59 -3.04 7.73
N PRO A 197 -7.22 -1.75 7.64
CA PRO A 197 -5.91 -1.27 8.07
C PRO A 197 -5.63 -1.61 9.52
N GLU A 198 -6.60 -1.44 10.42
CA GLU A 198 -6.46 -1.72 11.85
C GLU A 198 -6.20 -3.21 12.09
N PHE A 199 -6.95 -4.08 11.41
CA PHE A 199 -6.76 -5.53 11.48
C PHE A 199 -5.36 -5.96 11.00
N PHE A 200 -4.94 -5.50 9.81
CA PHE A 200 -3.64 -5.85 9.25
C PHE A 200 -2.49 -5.27 10.07
N ASN A 201 -2.64 -4.05 10.60
CA ASN A 201 -1.67 -3.44 11.50
C ASN A 201 -1.56 -4.24 12.81
N PHE A 202 -2.67 -4.62 13.42
CA PHE A 202 -2.67 -5.44 14.63
C PHE A 202 -1.87 -6.74 14.45
N ILE A 203 -2.16 -7.47 13.37
CA ILE A 203 -1.44 -8.72 13.06
C ILE A 203 0.04 -8.45 12.77
N TYR A 204 0.35 -7.41 12.00
CA TYR A 204 1.73 -7.02 11.71
C TYR A 204 2.53 -6.70 12.98
N GLN A 205 1.94 -5.93 13.90
CA GLN A 205 2.56 -5.60 15.20
C GLN A 205 2.73 -6.84 16.08
N LEU A 206 1.76 -7.76 16.06
CA LEU A 206 1.88 -9.05 16.75
C LEU A 206 3.10 -9.85 16.24
N PHE A 207 3.26 -9.96 14.91
CA PHE A 207 4.43 -10.60 14.31
C PHE A 207 5.74 -9.88 14.65
N LEU A 208 5.78 -8.56 14.57
CA LEU A 208 6.96 -7.79 14.97
C LEU A 208 7.37 -8.06 16.43
N ASN A 209 6.41 -8.08 17.35
CA ASN A 209 6.67 -8.34 18.77
C ASN A 209 7.14 -9.78 19.02
N LEU A 210 6.62 -10.76 18.26
CA LEU A 210 7.04 -12.16 18.34
C LEU A 210 8.40 -12.43 17.66
N MET A 211 8.93 -11.49 16.87
CA MET A 211 10.19 -11.67 16.16
C MET A 211 11.36 -11.93 17.11
N TYR A 212 11.49 -11.16 18.20
CA TYR A 212 12.58 -11.31 19.17
C TYR A 212 12.60 -12.68 19.87
N PRO A 213 11.50 -13.14 20.53
CA PRO A 213 11.49 -14.46 21.15
C PRO A 213 11.67 -15.58 20.13
N LEU A 214 11.16 -15.41 18.90
CA LEU A 214 11.37 -16.37 17.82
C LEU A 214 12.84 -16.48 17.42
N ILE A 215 13.58 -15.37 17.30
CA ILE A 215 15.02 -15.39 16.99
C ILE A 215 15.80 -16.13 18.09
N VAL A 216 15.53 -15.83 19.36
CA VAL A 216 16.17 -16.53 20.49
C VAL A 216 15.88 -18.03 20.45
N PHE A 217 14.63 -18.40 20.22
CA PHE A 217 14.21 -19.78 20.07
C PHE A 217 14.93 -20.48 18.90
N LEU A 218 15.04 -19.83 17.74
CA LEU A 218 15.73 -20.37 16.57
C LEU A 218 17.22 -20.61 16.85
N ILE A 219 17.90 -19.68 17.55
CA ILE A 219 19.31 -19.85 17.94
C ILE A 219 19.46 -21.08 18.85
N ILE A 220 18.58 -21.24 19.84
CA ILE A 220 18.59 -22.41 20.73
C ILE A 220 18.38 -23.71 19.94
N VAL A 221 17.40 -23.74 19.03
CA VAL A 221 17.12 -24.91 18.20
C VAL A 221 18.32 -25.28 17.33
N VAL A 222 18.93 -24.29 16.66
CA VAL A 222 20.12 -24.51 15.82
C VAL A 222 21.28 -25.04 16.66
N PHE A 223 21.51 -24.47 17.84
CA PHE A 223 22.57 -24.90 18.76
C PHE A 223 22.36 -26.35 19.24
N VAL A 224 21.14 -26.72 19.59
CA VAL A 224 20.78 -28.09 20.00
C VAL A 224 21.00 -29.08 18.85
N ILE A 225 20.57 -28.74 17.62
CA ILE A 225 20.81 -29.57 16.43
C ILE A 225 22.31 -29.74 16.21
N TRP A 226 23.09 -28.67 16.38
CA TRP A 226 24.53 -28.69 16.20
C TRP A 226 25.27 -29.59 17.20
N ILE A 227 24.98 -29.48 18.49
CA ILE A 227 25.56 -30.36 19.51
C ILE A 227 25.22 -31.82 19.22
N ASN A 228 23.95 -32.11 18.91
CA ASN A 228 23.50 -33.46 18.62
C ASN A 228 24.19 -34.04 17.39
N ASN A 229 24.38 -33.26 16.33
CA ASN A 229 25.08 -33.69 15.13
C ASN A 229 26.55 -33.98 15.40
N LYS A 230 27.22 -33.14 16.20
CA LYS A 230 28.62 -33.34 16.58
C LYS A 230 28.80 -34.63 17.38
N LYS A 231 27.91 -34.90 18.33
CA LYS A 231 27.92 -36.15 19.12
C LYS A 231 27.69 -37.37 18.24
N LEU A 232 26.67 -37.32 17.36
CA LEU A 232 26.34 -38.40 16.45
C LEU A 232 27.48 -38.69 15.45
N SER A 233 28.12 -37.65 14.91
CA SER A 233 29.26 -37.79 13.99
C SER A 233 30.43 -38.51 14.67
N LYS A 234 30.72 -38.16 15.93
CA LYS A 234 31.76 -38.84 16.71
C LYS A 234 31.45 -40.33 16.91
N ASN A 235 30.21 -40.68 17.26
CA ASN A 235 29.83 -42.08 17.45
C ASN A 235 29.91 -42.90 16.15
N LEU A 236 29.48 -42.32 15.03
CA LEU A 236 29.56 -42.97 13.71
C LEU A 236 31.02 -43.25 13.32
N ASN A 237 31.93 -42.31 13.58
CA ASN A 237 33.36 -42.49 13.31
C ASN A 237 34.03 -43.55 14.19
N LEU A 238 33.49 -43.80 15.38
CA LEU A 238 33.97 -44.85 16.29
C LEU A 238 33.34 -46.23 16.00
N GLY A 239 32.40 -46.33 15.06
CA GLY A 239 31.69 -47.57 14.75
C GLY A 239 30.69 -48.01 15.84
N LEU A 240 30.35 -47.13 16.78
CA LEU A 240 29.47 -47.45 17.92
C LEU A 240 27.98 -47.50 17.55
N ASP A 241 27.60 -46.84 16.46
CA ASP A 241 26.21 -46.73 15.97
C ASP A 241 26.01 -47.46 14.61
N ARG A 242 26.88 -48.42 14.27
CA ARG A 242 26.84 -49.24 13.04
C ARG A 242 26.08 -50.55 13.17
#